data_AF-A0A660RG76-F1
#
_entry.id   AF-A0A660RG76-F1
#
_cell.length_a   1.000
_cell.length_b   1.000
_cell.length_c   1.000
_cell.angle_alpha   90.00
_cell.angle_beta   90.00
_cell.angle_gamma   90.00
#
_symmetry.space_group_name_H-M   'P 1'
#
loop_
_entity.id
_entity.type
_entity.pdbx_description
1 polymer ?
#
loop_
_entity_poly.entity_id
_entity_poly.type
_entity_poly.pdbx_seq_one_letter_code
_entity_poly.pdbx_strand_id
1 'polypeptide(L)'
;MKGDLNMADKISSPDGKKRVIFPKSLVKKVNSLITIGKKRGYLTYSELDNCLFSSDEELNSTIIEKLYEEAEKNGIEIIEGEEEESSKEEEEEEEVIPGKEEKQLSYESSAFTDSIKMYLKEIGKIRLLTSSEERRYAKLAQEGNENAKKNLAIANLRLVVSIAKKYVGRGLSFLDLIQEGNIGLMKAVEKFDWKRGYKFSTY
;
A
#
# COMPACT_ATOMS: atom_id res chain seq x y z
N MET A 1 39.82 18.49 -5.69
CA MET A 1 38.52 18.41 -6.40
C MET A 1 37.49 17.81 -5.45
N LYS A 2 36.68 18.64 -4.80
CA LYS A 2 35.52 18.23 -3.99
C LYS A 2 34.30 18.87 -4.65
N GLY A 3 33.41 18.02 -5.17
CA GLY A 3 32.25 18.43 -5.95
C GLY A 3 31.13 18.98 -5.08
N ASP A 4 30.70 20.17 -5.47
CA ASP A 4 29.33 20.71 -5.49
C ASP A 4 28.24 19.94 -4.72
N LEU A 5 27.93 20.43 -3.52
CA LEU A 5 26.67 20.19 -2.81
C LEU A 5 25.82 21.47 -2.91
N ASN A 6 25.13 21.66 -4.04
CA ASN A 6 24.35 22.86 -4.31
C ASN A 6 22.84 22.71 -3.99
N MET A 7 22.35 23.73 -3.28
CA MET A 7 21.04 24.38 -3.39
C MET A 7 19.78 23.69 -2.86
N ALA A 8 19.59 23.66 -1.54
CA ALA A 8 18.28 23.48 -0.90
C ALA A 8 17.34 24.66 -1.21
N ASP A 9 16.22 24.40 -1.88
CA ASP A 9 15.16 25.39 -2.08
C ASP A 9 14.40 25.61 -0.77
N LYS A 10 14.35 26.88 -0.39
CA LYS A 10 13.85 27.38 0.89
C LYS A 10 12.34 27.52 0.80
N ILE A 11 11.60 26.89 1.72
CA ILE A 11 10.21 27.27 1.95
C ILE A 11 10.17 28.43 2.93
N SER A 12 9.41 29.44 2.55
CA SER A 12 9.12 30.62 3.35
C SER A 12 7.84 30.37 4.14
N SER A 13 7.91 30.50 5.46
CA SER A 13 6.76 30.80 6.31
C SER A 13 6.97 32.23 6.86
N PRO A 14 5.91 33.06 6.96
CA PRO A 14 6.04 34.51 7.15
C PRO A 14 6.50 34.97 8.55
N ASP A 15 6.65 34.07 9.54
CA ASP A 15 7.10 34.44 10.90
C ASP A 15 8.46 33.85 11.25
N GLY A 16 9.46 34.73 11.38
CA GLY A 16 10.87 34.40 11.45
C GLY A 16 11.37 33.75 12.74
N LYS A 17 11.00 32.49 13.03
CA LYS A 17 11.65 31.69 14.08
C LYS A 17 11.99 30.26 13.60
N LYS A 18 13.29 29.94 13.70
CA LYS A 18 14.01 28.66 13.45
C LYS A 18 13.45 27.75 12.32
N ARG A 19 14.17 27.75 11.19
CA ARG A 19 13.86 26.93 10.00
C ARG A 19 14.10 25.45 10.29
N VAL A 20 13.04 24.65 10.22
CA VAL A 20 13.14 23.19 10.25
C VAL A 20 13.61 22.72 8.87
N ILE A 21 14.77 22.05 8.83
CA ILE A 21 15.36 21.55 7.57
C ILE A 21 14.85 20.13 7.33
N PHE A 22 14.07 19.97 6.27
CA PHE A 22 13.63 18.69 5.72
C PHE A 22 14.42 18.35 4.44
N PRO A 23 14.61 17.06 4.13
CA PRO A 23 15.17 16.63 2.83
C PRO A 23 14.30 17.14 1.68
N LYS A 24 14.91 17.64 0.59
CA LYS A 24 14.18 18.20 -0.58
C LYS A 24 13.06 17.30 -1.12
N SER A 25 13.25 15.98 -1.03
CA SER A 25 12.26 14.98 -1.47
C SER A 25 10.98 14.98 -0.62
N LEU A 26 11.09 15.30 0.67
CA LEU A 26 10.00 15.26 1.64
C LEU A 26 9.35 16.63 1.85
N VAL A 27 10.10 17.69 1.58
CA VAL A 27 9.68 19.08 1.68
C VAL A 27 8.28 19.35 1.08
N LYS A 28 7.98 18.84 -0.13
CA LYS A 28 6.67 19.02 -0.76
C LYS A 28 5.55 18.30 -0.01
N LYS A 29 5.81 17.08 0.48
CA LYS A 29 4.83 16.24 1.18
C LYS A 29 4.51 16.80 2.57
N VAL A 30 5.55 17.23 3.30
CA VAL A 30 5.41 17.85 4.62
C VAL A 30 4.56 19.13 4.55
N ASN A 31 4.79 19.98 3.54
CA ASN A 31 3.96 21.17 3.36
C ASN A 31 2.49 20.86 3.08
N SER A 32 2.22 19.83 2.27
CA SER A 32 0.85 19.38 2.01
C SER A 32 0.18 18.88 3.28
N LEU A 33 0.90 18.09 4.10
CA LEU A 33 0.42 17.60 5.39
C LEU A 33 0.12 18.74 6.36
N ILE A 34 1.03 19.68 6.55
CA ILE A 34 0.79 20.84 7.43
C ILE A 34 -0.41 21.66 6.94
N THR A 35 -0.60 21.81 5.63
CA THR A 35 -1.75 22.53 5.07
C THR A 35 -3.06 21.81 5.36
N ILE A 36 -3.08 20.47 5.26
CA ILE A 36 -4.25 19.64 5.60
C ILE A 36 -4.51 19.72 7.11
N GLY A 37 -3.48 19.56 7.93
CA GLY A 37 -3.56 19.66 9.38
C GLY A 37 -4.03 21.02 9.88
N LYS A 38 -3.60 22.12 9.25
CA LYS A 38 -4.09 23.48 9.57
C LYS A 38 -5.58 23.66 9.26
N LYS A 39 -6.09 23.00 8.22
CA LYS A 39 -7.52 23.08 7.85
C LYS A 39 -8.37 22.23 8.78
N ARG A 40 -7.87 21.06 9.19
CA ARG A 40 -8.59 20.09 10.01
C ARG A 40 -8.42 20.35 11.51
N GLY A 41 -7.35 21.03 11.92
CA GLY A 41 -6.95 21.18 13.32
C GLY A 41 -6.21 19.95 13.89
N TYR A 42 -6.09 18.87 13.12
CA TYR A 42 -5.40 17.65 13.54
C TYR A 42 -4.67 16.95 12.38
N LEU A 43 -3.69 16.11 12.72
CA LEU A 43 -3.02 15.17 11.82
C LEU A 43 -3.01 13.77 12.46
N THR A 44 -3.02 12.74 11.63
CA THR A 44 -3.01 11.35 12.11
C THR A 44 -1.62 10.75 12.07
N TYR A 45 -1.31 9.80 12.97
CA TYR A 45 -0.05 9.05 12.93
C TYR A 45 0.21 8.39 11.58
N SER A 46 -0.84 7.91 10.91
CA SER A 46 -0.75 7.29 9.58
C SER A 46 -0.35 8.28 8.49
N GLU A 47 -0.77 9.53 8.57
CA GLU A 47 -0.34 10.60 7.66
C GLU A 47 1.13 10.96 7.86
N LEU A 48 1.62 10.91 9.10
CA LEU A 48 3.03 11.12 9.43
C LEU A 48 3.89 9.96 8.92
N ASP A 49 3.48 8.73 9.18
CA ASP A 49 4.18 7.51 8.76
C ASP A 49 4.23 7.37 7.24
N ASN A 50 3.13 7.69 6.56
CA ASN A 50 3.09 7.76 5.10
C ASN A 50 3.99 8.85 4.51
N CYS A 51 4.52 9.78 5.30
CA CYS A 51 5.54 10.71 4.81
C CYS A 51 6.93 10.06 4.77
N LEU A 52 7.16 8.99 5.54
CA LEU A 52 8.46 8.38 5.80
C LEU A 52 8.71 7.21 4.85
N PHE A 53 9.28 7.49 3.68
CA PHE A 53 9.64 6.47 2.69
C PHE A 53 11.14 6.10 2.70
N SER A 54 11.89 6.55 3.70
CA SER A 54 13.33 6.30 3.75
C SER A 54 13.62 5.00 4.52
N SER A 55 14.47 4.13 3.95
CA SER A 55 14.94 2.88 4.56
C SER A 55 15.86 3.08 5.79
N ASP A 56 15.95 4.30 6.33
CA ASP A 56 16.81 4.71 7.43
C ASP A 56 15.94 5.08 8.64
N GLU A 57 15.86 4.18 9.63
CA GLU A 57 15.01 4.37 10.82
C GLU A 57 15.45 5.56 11.68
N GLU A 58 16.76 5.83 11.76
CA GLU A 58 17.31 6.97 12.52
C GLU A 58 16.87 8.32 11.94
N LEU A 59 16.83 8.41 10.60
CA LEU A 59 16.38 9.61 9.90
C LEU A 59 14.88 9.82 10.07
N ASN A 60 14.11 8.73 10.10
CA ASN A 60 12.66 8.76 10.33
C ASN A 60 12.32 9.30 11.72
N SER A 61 13.00 8.85 12.78
CA SER A 61 12.80 9.39 14.14
C SER A 61 13.04 10.90 14.21
N THR A 62 14.13 11.37 13.61
CA THR A 62 14.47 12.82 13.60
C THR A 62 13.44 13.65 12.82
N ILE A 63 12.86 13.09 11.74
CA ILE A 63 11.84 13.77 10.94
C ILE A 63 10.51 13.81 11.68
N ILE A 64 10.15 12.72 12.34
CA ILE A 64 8.94 12.63 13.16
C ILE A 64 8.97 13.70 14.26
N GLU A 65 10.04 13.75 15.06
CA GLU A 65 10.21 14.74 16.13
C GLU A 65 10.02 16.18 15.62
N LYS A 66 10.62 16.49 14.47
CA LYS A 66 10.48 17.81 13.82
C LYS A 66 9.06 18.10 13.34
N LEU A 67 8.32 17.08 12.94
CA LEU A 67 6.95 17.24 12.46
C LEU A 67 5.99 17.45 13.63
N TYR A 68 6.21 16.78 14.77
CA TYR A 68 5.52 17.09 16.04
C TYR A 68 5.73 18.54 16.45
N GLU A 69 6.98 19.03 16.46
CA GLU A 69 7.26 20.44 16.80
C GLU A 69 6.53 21.43 15.88
N GLU A 70 6.41 21.11 14.59
CA GLU A 70 5.75 21.97 13.62
C GLU A 70 4.23 21.87 13.73
N ALA A 71 3.68 20.69 14.04
CA ALA A 71 2.26 20.50 14.31
C ALA A 71 1.84 21.32 15.54
N GLU A 72 2.57 21.21 16.66
CA GLU A 72 2.30 21.96 17.90
C GLU A 72 2.36 23.48 17.68
N LYS A 73 3.39 23.98 16.98
CA LYS A 73 3.51 25.42 16.67
C LYS A 73 2.34 25.95 15.84
N ASN A 74 1.77 25.11 14.99
CA ASN A 74 0.66 25.46 14.13
C ASN A 74 -0.71 25.10 14.74
N GLY A 75 -0.74 24.66 16.01
CA GLY A 75 -1.98 24.32 16.74
C GLY A 75 -2.67 23.07 16.19
N ILE A 76 -1.91 22.13 15.64
CA ILE A 76 -2.41 20.89 15.04
C ILE A 76 -2.21 19.77 16.05
N GLU A 77 -3.31 19.13 16.46
CA GLU A 77 -3.28 17.99 17.38
C GLU A 77 -2.94 16.70 16.62
N ILE A 78 -2.08 15.84 17.18
CA ILE A 78 -1.76 14.56 16.54
C ILE A 78 -2.57 13.47 17.24
N ILE A 79 -3.51 12.87 16.51
CA ILE A 79 -4.47 11.93 17.05
C ILE A 79 -4.20 10.49 16.58
N GLU A 80 -4.35 9.53 17.49
CA GLU A 80 -4.44 8.10 17.17
C GLU A 80 -5.88 7.79 16.74
N GLY A 81 -6.15 7.88 15.44
CA GLY A 81 -7.46 7.56 14.88
C GLY A 81 -7.38 7.31 13.38
N GLU A 82 -7.89 6.16 12.94
CA GLU A 82 -8.39 6.01 11.59
C GLU A 82 -9.61 6.94 11.44
N GLU A 83 -9.78 7.58 10.29
CA GLU A 83 -10.83 8.57 10.05
C GLU A 83 -12.23 7.99 10.34
N GLU A 84 -12.81 8.29 11.51
CA GLU A 84 -14.26 8.30 11.72
C GLU A 84 -14.74 9.75 11.77
N GLU A 85 -15.55 10.13 10.78
CA GLU A 85 -16.25 11.41 10.71
C GLU A 85 -17.18 11.63 11.92
N SER A 86 -17.34 12.89 12.35
CA SER A 86 -18.61 13.29 12.97
C SER A 86 -18.99 14.75 12.69
N SER A 87 -19.98 14.86 11.78
CA SER A 87 -21.22 15.65 11.83
C SER A 87 -21.23 17.17 12.08
N LYS A 88 -21.79 17.92 11.10
CA LYS A 88 -22.98 18.81 11.26
C LYS A 88 -23.51 19.34 9.91
N GLU A 89 -24.75 18.92 9.61
CA GLU A 89 -25.91 19.65 9.02
C GLU A 89 -25.71 20.61 7.83
N GLU A 90 -26.26 20.30 6.64
CA GLU A 90 -27.50 20.89 6.05
C GLU A 90 -27.70 20.48 4.56
N GLU A 91 -28.94 20.05 4.28
CA GLU A 91 -29.80 20.18 3.08
C GLU A 91 -29.46 19.56 1.68
N GLU A 92 -30.37 18.64 1.29
CA GLU A 92 -31.04 18.39 -0.01
C GLU A 92 -30.31 18.58 -1.36
N GLU A 93 -30.12 17.49 -2.13
CA GLU A 93 -30.87 17.13 -3.36
C GLU A 93 -30.18 16.02 -4.19
N GLU A 94 -31.02 15.11 -4.70
CA GLU A 94 -30.94 14.20 -5.87
C GLU A 94 -29.72 13.30 -6.23
N GLU A 95 -30.10 12.02 -6.42
CA GLU A 95 -29.60 10.93 -7.28
C GLU A 95 -28.19 11.00 -7.92
N VAL A 96 -27.40 9.92 -7.78
CA VAL A 96 -27.07 8.92 -8.84
C VAL A 96 -26.07 7.86 -8.29
N ILE A 97 -26.34 6.61 -8.65
CA ILE A 97 -25.68 5.29 -8.45
C ILE A 97 -24.13 5.22 -8.62
N PRO A 98 -23.44 4.10 -8.26
CA PRO A 98 -22.39 4.04 -7.23
C PRO A 98 -20.98 3.77 -7.80
N GLY A 99 -19.93 4.18 -7.09
CA GLY A 99 -18.55 3.96 -7.54
C GLY A 99 -17.49 4.01 -6.45
N LYS A 100 -17.09 2.82 -5.99
CA LYS A 100 -15.80 2.46 -5.36
C LYS A 100 -15.60 2.88 -3.91
N GLU A 101 -16.30 2.16 -3.03
CA GLU A 101 -15.85 1.89 -1.66
C GLU A 101 -14.69 0.88 -1.68
N GLU A 102 -13.47 1.31 -1.35
CA GLU A 102 -12.51 0.41 -0.73
C GLU A 102 -12.73 0.48 0.79
N LYS A 103 -13.70 -0.31 1.25
CA LYS A 103 -14.02 -0.51 2.66
C LYS A 103 -12.82 -1.20 3.33
N GLN A 104 -12.01 -0.41 4.03
CA GLN A 104 -10.83 -0.89 4.75
C GLN A 104 -11.31 -1.73 5.93
N LEU A 105 -11.02 -3.03 5.89
CA LEU A 105 -11.40 -3.98 6.92
C LEU A 105 -10.67 -3.65 8.23
N SER A 106 -11.43 -3.26 9.26
CA SER A 106 -10.97 -3.28 10.64
C SER A 106 -10.63 -4.72 11.02
N TYR A 107 -9.35 -4.99 11.24
CA TYR A 107 -8.83 -6.33 11.45
C TYR A 107 -8.37 -6.43 12.91
N GLU A 108 -9.18 -7.08 13.72
CA GLU A 108 -8.88 -7.38 15.11
C GLU A 108 -7.64 -8.28 15.24
N SER A 109 -6.85 -8.02 16.31
CA SER A 109 -5.59 -8.66 16.71
C SER A 109 -4.35 -8.31 15.88
N SER A 110 -3.58 -7.34 16.38
CA SER A 110 -2.34 -6.78 15.81
C SER A 110 -1.39 -7.84 15.20
N ALA A 111 -1.11 -8.95 15.89
CA ALA A 111 -0.19 -9.98 15.41
C ALA A 111 -0.72 -10.79 14.20
N PHE A 112 -2.04 -10.96 14.08
CA PHE A 112 -2.66 -11.67 12.96
C PHE A 112 -2.65 -10.80 11.70
N THR A 113 -2.88 -9.49 11.86
CA THR A 113 -2.75 -8.51 10.76
C THR A 113 -1.33 -8.48 10.18
N ASP A 114 -0.32 -8.65 11.02
CA ASP A 114 1.08 -8.58 10.60
C ASP A 114 1.48 -9.76 9.70
N SER A 115 0.93 -10.95 9.93
CA SER A 115 1.16 -12.11 9.05
C SER A 115 0.62 -11.90 7.64
N ILE A 116 -0.57 -11.30 7.52
CA ILE A 116 -1.21 -10.97 6.24
C ILE A 116 -0.44 -9.84 5.57
N LYS A 117 -0.11 -8.78 6.31
CA LYS A 117 0.68 -7.64 5.79
C LYS A 117 2.04 -8.10 5.26
N MET A 118 2.74 -8.97 6.01
CA MET A 118 4.02 -9.55 5.57
C MET A 118 3.84 -10.38 4.30
N TYR A 119 2.83 -11.25 4.24
CA TYR A 119 2.53 -12.04 3.05
C TYR A 119 2.24 -11.16 1.82
N LEU A 120 1.39 -10.14 1.96
CA LEU A 120 1.06 -9.20 0.90
C LEU A 120 2.29 -8.41 0.41
N LYS A 121 3.16 -8.02 1.34
CA LYS A 121 4.44 -7.36 1.03
C LYS A 121 5.37 -8.28 0.23
N GLU A 122 5.48 -9.55 0.61
CA GLU A 122 6.33 -10.52 -0.10
C GLU A 122 5.83 -10.81 -1.52
N ILE A 123 4.53 -11.07 -1.70
CA ILE A 123 3.99 -11.30 -3.05
C ILE A 123 3.99 -10.02 -3.91
N GLY A 124 4.01 -8.84 -3.28
CA GLY A 124 4.11 -7.54 -3.96
C GLY A 124 5.48 -7.30 -4.60
N LYS A 125 6.55 -7.89 -4.05
CA LYS A 125 7.92 -7.81 -4.61
C LYS A 125 8.10 -8.64 -5.88
N ILE A 126 7.19 -9.57 -6.14
CA ILE A 126 7.30 -10.52 -7.24
C ILE A 126 6.91 -9.84 -8.56
N ARG A 127 7.81 -9.87 -9.53
CA ARG A 127 7.57 -9.33 -10.87
C ARG A 127 6.49 -10.14 -11.58
N LEU A 128 5.57 -9.44 -12.23
CA LEU A 128 4.59 -10.06 -13.12
C LEU A 128 5.26 -10.65 -14.36
N LEU A 129 4.78 -11.82 -14.79
CA LEU A 129 5.23 -12.45 -16.02
C LEU A 129 4.57 -11.77 -17.23
N THR A 130 5.34 -11.66 -18.31
CA THR A 130 4.79 -11.35 -19.64
C THR A 130 4.12 -12.60 -20.24
N SER A 131 3.24 -12.41 -21.22
CA SER A 131 2.54 -13.53 -21.88
C SER A 131 3.50 -14.57 -22.50
N SER A 132 4.66 -14.14 -22.99
CA SER A 132 5.68 -15.03 -23.55
C SER A 132 6.41 -15.83 -22.47
N GLU A 133 6.74 -15.19 -21.35
CA GLU A 133 7.33 -15.86 -20.18
C GLU A 133 6.37 -16.86 -19.57
N GLU A 134 5.10 -16.48 -19.43
CA GLU A 134 4.04 -17.36 -18.94
C GLU A 134 3.92 -18.62 -19.79
N ARG A 135 3.88 -18.47 -21.13
CA ARG A 135 3.90 -19.59 -22.07
C ARG A 135 5.15 -20.46 -21.90
N ARG A 136 6.33 -19.84 -21.72
CA ARG A 136 7.59 -20.56 -21.51
C ARG A 136 7.57 -21.39 -20.23
N TYR A 137 7.14 -20.79 -19.11
CA TYR A 137 7.05 -21.50 -17.83
C TYR A 137 5.99 -22.59 -17.87
N ALA A 138 4.83 -22.34 -18.50
CA ALA A 138 3.79 -23.34 -18.68
C ALA A 138 4.27 -24.55 -19.49
N LYS A 139 4.99 -24.31 -20.58
CA LYS A 139 5.59 -25.39 -21.38
C LYS A 139 6.55 -26.22 -20.55
N LEU A 140 7.48 -25.58 -19.84
CA LEU A 140 8.45 -26.27 -18.98
C LEU A 140 7.77 -27.02 -17.83
N ALA A 141 6.70 -26.46 -17.26
CA ALA A 141 5.92 -27.11 -16.21
C ALA A 141 5.25 -28.40 -16.71
N GLN A 142 4.69 -28.41 -17.94
CA GLN A 142 4.16 -29.61 -18.57
C GLN A 142 5.23 -30.66 -18.86
N GLU A 143 6.47 -30.25 -19.09
CA GLU A 143 7.64 -31.13 -19.25
C GLU A 143 8.16 -31.68 -17.89
N GLY A 144 7.49 -31.39 -16.78
CA GLY A 144 7.86 -31.87 -15.44
C GLY A 144 8.86 -30.97 -14.70
N ASN A 145 9.11 -29.76 -15.18
CA ASN A 145 9.99 -28.82 -14.49
C ASN A 145 9.29 -28.17 -13.29
N GLU A 146 9.54 -28.71 -12.09
CA GLU A 146 8.98 -28.20 -10.84
C GLU A 146 9.33 -26.74 -10.55
N ASN A 147 10.52 -26.28 -10.94
CA ASN A 147 10.90 -24.87 -10.76
C ASN A 147 10.06 -23.95 -11.66
N ALA A 148 9.76 -24.39 -12.89
CA ALA A 148 8.90 -23.63 -13.79
C ALA A 148 7.45 -23.59 -13.28
N LYS A 149 6.94 -24.72 -12.78
CA LYS A 149 5.63 -24.81 -12.12
C LYS A 149 5.54 -23.84 -10.95
N LYS A 150 6.53 -23.87 -10.06
CA LYS A 150 6.65 -22.97 -8.90
C LYS A 150 6.70 -21.51 -9.32
N ASN A 151 7.52 -21.16 -10.31
CA ASN A 151 7.63 -19.77 -10.78
C ASN A 151 6.34 -19.26 -11.41
N LEU A 152 5.64 -20.11 -12.18
CA LEU A 152 4.34 -19.76 -12.76
C LEU A 152 3.29 -19.53 -11.68
N ALA A 153 3.24 -20.39 -10.65
CA ALA A 153 2.35 -20.19 -9.50
C ALA A 153 2.69 -18.90 -8.74
N ILE A 154 3.96 -18.72 -8.37
CA ILE A 154 4.42 -17.57 -7.58
C ILE A 154 4.08 -16.24 -8.24
N ALA A 155 4.27 -16.12 -9.55
CA ALA A 155 3.95 -14.91 -10.30
C ALA A 155 2.45 -14.55 -10.28
N ASN A 156 1.59 -15.53 -9.99
CA ASN A 156 0.13 -15.38 -10.00
C ASN A 156 -0.48 -15.35 -8.59
N LEU A 157 0.31 -15.31 -7.52
CA LEU A 157 -0.23 -15.21 -6.14
C LEU A 157 -1.06 -13.93 -5.92
N ARG A 158 -0.73 -12.85 -6.62
CA ARG A 158 -1.50 -11.59 -6.58
C ARG A 158 -2.92 -11.75 -7.13
N LEU A 159 -3.11 -12.65 -8.10
CA LEU A 159 -4.42 -12.97 -8.67
C LEU A 159 -5.30 -13.69 -7.63
N VAL A 160 -4.71 -14.61 -6.86
CA VAL A 160 -5.42 -15.30 -5.78
C VAL A 160 -5.96 -14.30 -4.77
N VAL A 161 -5.12 -13.37 -4.33
CA VAL A 161 -5.52 -12.33 -3.37
C VAL A 161 -6.64 -11.45 -3.94
N SER A 162 -6.55 -11.02 -5.21
CA SER A 162 -7.58 -10.16 -5.82
C SER A 162 -8.93 -10.87 -6.00
N ILE A 163 -8.93 -12.18 -6.22
CA ILE A 163 -10.14 -13.00 -6.25
C ILE A 163 -10.67 -13.21 -4.83
N ALA A 164 -9.82 -13.63 -3.89
CA ALA A 164 -10.18 -13.91 -2.49
C ALA A 164 -10.83 -12.70 -1.81
N LYS A 165 -10.34 -11.48 -2.09
CA LYS A 165 -10.94 -10.23 -1.59
C LYS A 165 -12.45 -10.12 -1.88
N LYS A 166 -12.90 -10.63 -3.03
CA LYS A 166 -14.33 -10.59 -3.41
C LYS A 166 -15.20 -11.49 -2.55
N TYR A 167 -14.62 -12.48 -1.86
CA TYR A 167 -15.33 -13.48 -1.07
C TYR A 167 -15.26 -13.23 0.45
N VAL A 168 -14.53 -12.19 0.88
CA VAL A 168 -14.47 -11.79 2.30
C VAL A 168 -15.87 -11.47 2.84
N GLY A 169 -16.09 -11.75 4.13
CA GLY A 169 -17.37 -11.52 4.80
C GLY A 169 -18.43 -12.60 4.55
N ARG A 170 -18.08 -13.73 3.91
CA ARG A 170 -19.00 -14.86 3.65
C ARG A 170 -18.80 -16.07 4.58
N GLY A 171 -18.28 -15.83 5.79
CA GLY A 171 -18.12 -16.87 6.81
C GLY A 171 -16.79 -17.64 6.79
N LEU A 172 -15.86 -17.32 5.89
CA LEU A 172 -14.47 -17.79 5.93
C LEU A 172 -13.52 -16.62 6.21
N SER A 173 -12.41 -16.91 6.89
CA SER A 173 -11.36 -15.91 7.11
C SER A 173 -10.68 -15.59 5.77
N PHE A 174 -10.09 -14.39 5.66
CA PHE A 174 -9.38 -14.01 4.44
C PHE A 174 -8.18 -14.91 4.16
N LEU A 175 -7.49 -15.38 5.20
CA LEU A 175 -6.41 -16.34 5.04
C LEU A 175 -6.91 -17.67 4.48
N ASP A 176 -8.03 -18.20 4.97
CA ASP A 176 -8.58 -19.45 4.44
C ASP A 176 -8.94 -19.32 2.97
N LEU A 177 -9.54 -18.18 2.57
CA LEU A 177 -9.84 -17.87 1.17
C LEU A 177 -8.57 -17.81 0.31
N ILE A 178 -7.49 -17.23 0.83
CA ILE A 178 -6.18 -17.19 0.15
C ILE A 178 -5.60 -18.61 0.03
N GLN A 179 -5.67 -19.42 1.08
CA GLN A 179 -5.12 -20.77 1.05
C GLN A 179 -5.87 -21.67 0.07
N GLU A 180 -7.20 -21.65 0.10
CA GLU A 180 -8.03 -22.36 -0.88
C GLU A 180 -7.75 -21.87 -2.31
N GLY A 181 -7.62 -20.56 -2.49
CA GLY A 181 -7.25 -19.98 -3.78
C GLY A 181 -5.86 -20.40 -4.26
N ASN A 182 -4.88 -20.53 -3.36
CA ASN A 182 -3.53 -21.00 -3.67
C ASN A 182 -3.54 -22.48 -4.08
N ILE A 183 -4.36 -23.31 -3.43
CA ILE A 183 -4.56 -24.72 -3.82
C ILE A 183 -5.19 -24.79 -5.21
N GLY A 184 -6.21 -23.97 -5.48
CA GLY A 184 -6.83 -23.84 -6.79
C GLY A 184 -5.84 -23.41 -7.87
N LEU A 185 -5.00 -22.42 -7.56
CA LEU A 185 -3.94 -21.92 -8.43
C LEU A 185 -2.94 -23.03 -8.80
N MET A 186 -2.47 -23.82 -7.83
CA MET A 186 -1.53 -24.91 -8.10
C MET A 186 -2.13 -25.96 -9.05
N LYS A 187 -3.41 -26.31 -8.86
CA LYS A 187 -4.15 -27.21 -9.77
C LYS A 187 -4.34 -26.60 -11.15
N ALA A 188 -4.57 -25.28 -11.25
CA ALA A 188 -4.68 -24.57 -12.52
C ALA A 188 -3.35 -24.60 -13.27
N VAL A 189 -2.23 -24.40 -12.59
CA VAL A 189 -0.88 -24.51 -13.18
C VAL A 189 -0.63 -25.90 -13.78
N GLU A 190 -1.06 -26.97 -13.09
CA GLU A 190 -0.91 -28.35 -13.61
C GLU A 190 -1.73 -28.60 -14.88
N LYS A 191 -2.90 -27.97 -14.99
CA LYS A 191 -3.84 -28.19 -16.09
C LYS A 191 -3.72 -27.18 -17.22
N PHE A 192 -2.97 -26.10 -17.01
CA PHE A 192 -2.89 -25.00 -17.95
C PHE A 192 -2.34 -25.46 -19.30
N ASP A 193 -3.09 -25.15 -20.35
CA ASP A 193 -2.70 -25.46 -21.73
C ASP A 193 -2.30 -24.18 -22.47
N TRP A 194 -0.99 -23.97 -22.55
CA TRP A 194 -0.39 -22.81 -23.20
C TRP A 194 -0.61 -22.77 -24.72
N LYS A 195 -1.05 -23.87 -25.35
CA LYS A 195 -1.32 -23.94 -26.79
C LYS A 195 -2.66 -23.30 -27.17
N ARG A 196 -3.59 -23.15 -26.23
CA ARG A 196 -4.94 -22.60 -26.47
C ARG A 196 -4.94 -21.08 -26.70
N GLY A 197 -3.83 -20.39 -26.44
CA GLY A 197 -3.68 -18.96 -26.71
C GLY A 197 -4.33 -18.02 -25.69
N TYR A 198 -4.99 -18.55 -24.65
CA TYR A 198 -5.49 -17.76 -23.52
C TYR A 198 -4.36 -17.40 -22.55
N LYS A 199 -4.54 -16.30 -21.81
CA LYS A 199 -3.69 -15.96 -20.67
C LYS A 199 -4.07 -16.85 -19.49
N PHE A 200 -3.08 -17.21 -18.68
CA PHE A 200 -3.25 -18.00 -17.47
C PHE A 200 -4.22 -17.35 -16.50
N SER A 201 -4.20 -16.02 -16.36
CA SER A 201 -5.11 -15.29 -15.49
C SER A 201 -6.60 -15.39 -15.87
N THR A 202 -6.90 -15.86 -17.08
CA THR A 202 -8.26 -16.00 -17.63
C THR A 202 -8.66 -17.45 -17.88
N TYR A 203 -7.76 -18.40 -17.63
CA TYR A 203 -7.97 -19.83 -17.87
C TYR A 203 -8.74 -20.47 -16.70
#